data_AF-A0A392T244-F1
#
_entry.id   AF-A0A392T244-F1
#
_cell.length_a   1.000
_cell.length_b   1.000
_cell.length_c   1.000
_cell.angle_alpha   90.00
_cell.angle_beta   90.00
_cell.angle_gamma   90.00
#
_symmetry.space_group_name_H-M   'P 1'
#
loop_
_entity.id
_entity.type
_entity.pdbx_description
1 polymer ?
#
loop_
_entity_poly.entity_id
_entity_poly.type
_entity_poly.pdbx_seq_one_letter_code
_entity_poly.pdbx_strand_id
1 'polypeptide(L)' 'EDDRVERMANSMNVMAAANPPRFRGDGGPAAADLWLQAMEKILGAIHCPEEEMVTLATYQL' A
#
# COMPACT_ATOMS: atom_id res chain seq x y z
N GLU A 1 -1.91 -10.15 20.90
CA GLU A 1 -1.40 -8.78 20.64
C GLU A 1 -0.09 -8.81 19.86
N ASP A 2 0.82 -9.73 20.18
CA ASP A 2 2.09 -9.96 19.47
C ASP A 2 1.91 -10.40 18.00
N ASP A 3 1.00 -11.35 17.73
CA ASP A 3 0.72 -11.85 16.38
C ASP A 3 0.24 -10.77 15.40
N ARG A 4 -0.48 -9.75 15.90
CA ARG A 4 -0.96 -8.64 15.08
C ARG A 4 0.19 -7.73 14.67
N VAL A 5 1.15 -7.52 15.56
CA VAL A 5 2.31 -6.67 15.32
C VAL A 5 3.26 -7.35 14.32
N GLU A 6 3.53 -8.66 14.49
CA GLU A 6 4.31 -9.42 13.52
C GLU A 6 3.66 -9.47 12.14
N ARG A 7 2.34 -9.68 12.07
CA ARG A 7 1.60 -9.70 10.80
C ARG A 7 1.70 -8.36 10.07
N MET A 8 1.56 -7.25 10.79
CA MET A 8 1.70 -5.92 10.24
C MET A 8 3.14 -5.65 9.79
N ALA A 9 4.14 -6.07 10.57
CA ALA A 9 5.55 -5.93 10.22
C ALA A 9 5.92 -6.72 8.95
N ASN A 10 5.41 -7.94 8.81
CA ASN A 10 5.58 -8.74 7.60
C ASN A 10 4.90 -8.06 6.40
N SER A 11 3.67 -7.58 6.56
CA SER A 11 2.93 -6.85 5.51
C SER A 11 3.64 -5.57 5.09
N MET A 12 4.19 -4.80 6.03
CA MET A 12 5.03 -3.63 5.76
C MET A 12 6.30 -3.99 4.98
N ASN A 13 6.98 -5.08 5.35
CA ASN A 13 8.20 -5.51 4.66
C ASN A 13 7.92 -5.94 3.21
N VAL A 14 6.84 -6.70 2.98
CA VAL A 14 6.43 -7.11 1.63
C VAL A 14 5.97 -5.90 0.81
N MET A 15 5.24 -4.95 1.43
CA MET A 15 4.84 -3.70 0.78
C MET A 15 6.06 -2.84 0.42
N ALA A 16 7.05 -2.69 1.30
CA ALA A 16 8.28 -1.97 1.00
C ALA A 16 9.08 -2.64 -0.13
N ALA A 17 9.14 -3.98 -0.16
CA ALA A 17 9.80 -4.74 -1.21
C ALA A 17 9.09 -4.61 -2.58
N ALA A 18 7.78 -4.37 -2.60
CA ALA A 18 7.02 -4.11 -3.82
C ALA A 18 7.26 -2.71 -4.42
N ASN A 19 8.05 -1.85 -3.74
CA ASN A 19 8.43 -0.51 -4.18
C ASN A 19 7.22 0.31 -4.70
N PRO A 20 6.20 0.54 -3.85
CA PRO A 20 4.97 1.19 -4.25
C PRO A 20 5.23 2.61 -4.76
N PRO A 21 4.45 3.07 -5.74
CA PRO A 21 4.59 4.43 -6.24
C PRO A 21 4.17 5.43 -5.16
N ARG A 22 4.88 6.55 -5.05
CA ARG A 22 4.48 7.67 -4.19
C ARG A 22 3.47 8.56 -4.92
N PHE A 23 2.40 8.96 -4.24
CA PHE A 23 1.47 9.93 -4.82
C PHE A 23 2.14 11.31 -4.84
N ARG A 24 2.29 11.91 -6.02
CA ARG A 24 2.94 13.23 -6.15
C ARG A 24 1.97 14.40 -6.25
N GLY A 25 0.69 14.15 -6.53
CA GLY A 25 -0.35 15.19 -6.61
C GLY A 25 -0.25 16.15 -7.81
N ASP A 26 0.82 16.12 -8.61
CA ASP A 26 1.05 17.06 -9.72
C ASP A 26 0.51 16.62 -11.09
N GLY A 27 0.16 15.34 -11.28
CA GLY A 27 -0.18 14.77 -12.59
C GLY A 27 -1.67 14.83 -13.00
N GLY A 28 -2.53 15.51 -12.23
CA GLY A 28 -3.96 15.57 -12.49
C GLY A 28 -4.71 14.24 -12.28
N PRO A 29 -6.02 14.17 -12.62
CA PRO A 29 -6.88 13.03 -12.29
C PRO A 29 -6.39 11.68 -12.87
N ALA A 30 -5.82 11.68 -14.07
CA ALA A 30 -5.31 10.47 -14.70
C ALA A 30 -4.08 9.88 -13.98
N ALA A 31 -3.20 10.73 -13.44
CA ALA A 31 -2.06 10.26 -12.66
C ALA A 31 -2.50 9.71 -11.29
N ALA A 32 -3.57 10.26 -10.72
CA ALA A 32 -4.18 9.72 -9.50
C ALA A 32 -4.80 8.34 -9.75
N ASP A 33 -5.48 8.14 -10.89
CA ASP A 33 -6.05 6.85 -11.27
C ASP A 33 -4.96 5.77 -11.47
N LEU A 34 -3.87 6.12 -12.16
CA LEU A 34 -2.73 5.22 -12.34
C LEU A 34 -2.04 4.87 -11.02
N TRP A 35 -1.94 5.83 -10.09
CA TRP A 35 -1.41 5.58 -8.75
C TRP A 35 -2.33 4.63 -7.97
N LEU A 36 -3.65 4.85 -7.99
CA LEU A 36 -4.64 3.99 -7.35
C LEU A 36 -4.57 2.56 -7.90
N GLN A 37 -4.60 2.37 -9.23
CA GLN A 37 -4.50 1.05 -9.85
C GLN A 37 -3.21 0.31 -9.47
N ALA A 38 -2.08 1.01 -9.42
CA ALA A 38 -0.81 0.42 -9.03
C ALA A 38 -0.82 -0.01 -7.55
N MET A 39 -1.41 0.81 -6.68
CA MET A 39 -1.57 0.49 -5.26
C MET A 39 -2.51 -0.72 -5.07
N GLU A 40 -3.67 -0.74 -5.72
CA GLU A 40 -4.62 -1.87 -5.67
C GLU A 40 -3.99 -3.18 -6.13
N LYS A 41 -3.16 -3.13 -7.19
CA LYS A 41 -2.43 -4.31 -7.68
C LYS A 41 -1.43 -4.84 -6.66
N ILE A 42 -0.68 -3.97 -5.99
CA ILE A 42 0.29 -4.34 -4.96
C ILE A 42 -0.44 -4.92 -3.74
N LEU A 43 -1.48 -4.22 -3.25
CA LEU A 43 -2.26 -4.64 -2.09
C LEU A 43 -2.99 -5.97 -2.33
N GLY A 44 -3.52 -6.17 -3.53
CA GLY A 44 -4.11 -7.44 -3.96
C GLY A 44 -3.10 -8.59 -4.06
N ALA A 45 -1.88 -8.31 -4.54
CA ALA A 45 -0.82 -9.32 -4.65
C ALA A 45 -0.30 -9.80 -3.29
N ILE A 46 -0.33 -8.94 -2.26
CA ILE A 46 0.13 -9.29 -0.91
C ILE A 46 -1.00 -9.87 -0.03
N HIS A 47 -2.22 -10.04 -0.57
CA HIS A 47 -3.41 -10.47 0.18
C HIS A 47 -3.58 -9.72 1.51
N CYS A 48 -3.34 -8.40 1.49
CA CYS A 48 -3.44 -7.59 2.69
C CYS A 48 -4.91 -7.48 3.13
N PRO A 49 -5.24 -7.74 4.40
CA PRO A 49 -6.58 -7.50 4.90
C PRO A 49 -6.91 -5.99 4.88
N GLU A 50 -8.15 -5.65 4.58
CA GLU A 50 -8.62 -4.27 4.41
C GLU A 50 -8.37 -3.37 5.64
N GLU A 51 -8.37 -3.97 6.83
CA GLU A 51 -8.04 -3.30 8.10
C GLU A 51 -6.59 -2.78 8.15
N GLU A 52 -5.65 -3.42 7.44
CA GLU A 52 -4.24 -3.04 7.40
C GLU A 52 -3.90 -2.20 6.15
N MET A 53 -4.68 -2.33 5.07
CA MET A 53 -4.49 -1.62 3.80
C MET A 53 -4.49 -0.09 3.97
N VAL A 54 -5.43 0.45 4.75
CA VAL A 54 -5.51 1.91 4.98
C VAL A 54 -4.25 2.40 5.68
N THR A 55 -3.77 1.66 6.68
CA THR A 55 -2.55 2.00 7.42
C THR A 55 -1.34 1.99 6.48
N LEU A 56 -1.18 0.96 5.66
CA LEU A 56 -0.07 0.86 4.69
C LEU A 56 -0.12 1.93 3.60
N ALA A 57 -1.30 2.25 3.07
CA ALA A 57 -1.47 3.25 2.02
C ALA A 57 -1.19 4.68 2.52
N THR A 58 -1.50 5.00 3.78
CA THR A 58 -1.22 6.33 4.35
C THR A 58 0.28 6.65 4.42
N TYR A 59 1.16 5.64 4.48
CA TYR A 59 2.60 5.87 4.40
C TYR A 59 3.09 6.29 3.01
N GLN A 60 2.27 6.16 1.96
CA GLN A 60 2.63 6.49 0.57
C GLN A 60 1.99 7.77 0.02
N LEU A 61 1.32 8.52 0.89
CA LEU A 61 0.90 9.91 0.67
C LEU A 61 2.10 10.84 0.94
#